data_AF-A0A6A7RUA4-F1
#
_entry.id   AF-A0A6A7RUA4-F1
#
_cell.length_a   1.000
_cell.length_b   1.000
_cell.length_c   1.000
_cell.angle_alpha   90.00
_cell.angle_beta   90.00
_cell.angle_gamma   90.00
#
_symmetry.space_group_name_H-M   'P 1'
#
loop_
_entity.id
_entity.type
_entity.pdbx_description
1 polymer ?
#
loop_
_entity_poly.entity_id
_entity_poly.type
_entity_poly.pdbx_seq_one_letter_code
_entity_poly.pdbx_strand_id
1 'polypeptide(L)'
;MSASPPTSHAKVLASYPDALAAETLDAITGQTPAPIPADQEAAVVGWLAAIGETDQAILVDVLTTCRHDEGARAYYLGRAAYVATDDLDDRRSCRKCRKLRAGVCIVAKPGSVVSATRGYRPAAPEMVQRCEGHAA
;
A
#
# COMPACT_ATOMS: atom_id res chain seq x y z
N MET A 1 1.89 -27.46 -33.35
CA MET A 1 2.21 -26.24 -32.58
C MET A 1 1.25 -25.16 -33.07
N SER A 2 0.17 -24.89 -32.34
CA SER A 2 -0.78 -23.83 -32.71
C SER A 2 -0.25 -22.49 -32.21
N ALA A 3 -0.04 -21.55 -33.12
CA ALA A 3 0.22 -20.15 -32.79
C ALA A 3 -1.13 -19.42 -32.73
N SER A 4 -1.49 -18.88 -31.56
CA SER A 4 -2.63 -17.96 -31.44
C SER A 4 -2.32 -16.66 -32.19
N PRO A 5 -3.24 -16.11 -32.99
CA PRO A 5 -3.02 -14.82 -33.64
C PRO A 5 -3.02 -13.69 -32.60
N PRO A 6 -2.24 -12.61 -32.80
CA PRO A 6 -2.32 -11.42 -31.96
C PRO A 6 -3.68 -10.75 -32.16
N THR A 7 -4.56 -10.83 -31.17
CA THR A 7 -5.81 -10.07 -31.17
C THR A 7 -5.47 -8.59 -31.06
N SER A 8 -5.79 -7.82 -32.09
CA SER A 8 -5.62 -6.37 -32.06
C SER A 8 -6.54 -5.73 -31.02
N HIS A 9 -6.12 -4.61 -30.45
CA HIS A 9 -6.88 -3.83 -29.46
C HIS A 9 -8.34 -3.56 -29.88
N ALA A 10 -8.57 -3.32 -31.18
CA ALA A 10 -9.90 -3.13 -31.74
C ALA A 10 -10.82 -4.36 -31.63
N LYS A 11 -10.25 -5.57 -31.70
CA LYS A 11 -11.01 -6.82 -31.60
C LYS A 11 -11.35 -7.17 -30.14
N VAL A 12 -10.55 -6.70 -29.18
CA VAL A 12 -10.85 -6.82 -27.74
C VAL A 12 -12.05 -5.95 -27.37
N LEU A 13 -12.09 -4.71 -27.85
CA LEU A 13 -13.20 -3.78 -27.61
C LEU A 13 -14.52 -4.26 -28.23
N ALA A 14 -14.48 -4.89 -29.40
CA ALA A 14 -15.67 -5.46 -30.04
C ALA A 14 -16.26 -6.69 -29.32
N SER A 15 -15.46 -7.39 -28.50
CA SER A 15 -15.92 -8.56 -27.74
C SER A 15 -16.65 -8.21 -26.44
N TYR A 16 -16.53 -6.98 -25.96
CA TYR A 16 -17.15 -6.52 -24.71
C TYR A 16 -17.88 -5.19 -24.92
N PRO A 17 -18.98 -5.16 -25.70
CA PRO A 17 -19.77 -3.95 -25.91
C PRO A 17 -20.35 -3.39 -24.59
N ASP A 18 -20.57 -4.24 -23.59
CA ASP A 18 -21.09 -3.85 -22.27
C ASP A 18 -20.01 -3.29 -21.33
N ALA A 19 -18.71 -3.39 -21.67
CA ALA A 19 -17.62 -2.84 -20.85
C ALA A 19 -17.50 -1.30 -20.96
N LEU A 20 -18.30 -0.66 -21.82
CA LEU A 20 -18.37 0.80 -21.96
C LEU A 20 -19.64 1.40 -21.34
N ALA A 21 -20.35 0.66 -20.48
CA ALA A 21 -21.35 1.25 -19.59
C ALA A 21 -20.67 1.64 -18.28
N ALA A 22 -20.07 2.83 -18.25
CA ALA A 22 -19.88 3.51 -16.96
C ALA A 22 -21.28 3.95 -16.53
N GLU A 23 -21.95 3.13 -15.74
CA GLU A 23 -23.24 3.48 -15.16
C GLU A 23 -23.04 4.76 -14.34
N THR A 24 -23.64 5.85 -14.81
CA THR A 24 -23.72 7.10 -14.06
C THR A 24 -24.37 6.78 -12.72
N LEU A 25 -23.68 7.09 -11.62
CA LEU A 25 -24.24 7.00 -10.27
C LEU A 25 -25.63 7.66 -10.27
N ASP A 26 -26.66 6.83 -10.11
CA ASP A 26 -28.03 7.27 -10.00
C ASP A 26 -28.16 8.33 -8.90
N ALA A 27 -29.03 9.31 -9.19
CA ALA A 27 -29.30 10.46 -8.36
C ALA A 27 -29.48 10.07 -6.88
N ILE A 28 -28.52 10.47 -6.05
CA ILE A 28 -28.53 10.31 -4.61
C ILE A 28 -29.72 11.12 -4.09
N THR A 29 -30.84 10.44 -3.84
CA THR A 29 -31.97 11.00 -3.09
C THR A 29 -31.47 11.48 -1.74
N GLY A 30 -31.86 12.70 -1.39
CA GLY A 30 -31.33 13.48 -0.27
C GLY A 30 -31.44 12.82 1.10
N GLN A 31 -30.50 11.92 1.39
CA GLN A 31 -30.18 11.50 2.75
C GLN A 31 -29.41 12.65 3.40
N THR A 32 -29.94 13.22 4.48
CA THR A 32 -29.23 14.21 5.29
C THR A 32 -27.88 13.58 5.70
N PRO A 33 -26.73 14.13 5.28
CA PRO A 33 -25.45 13.52 5.55
C PRO A 33 -25.26 13.43 7.07
N ALA A 34 -25.02 12.21 7.56
CA ALA A 34 -24.59 12.04 8.93
C ALA A 34 -23.19 12.68 9.06
N PRO A 35 -22.94 13.52 10.07
CA PRO A 35 -21.60 14.04 10.30
C PRO A 35 -20.63 12.87 10.49
N ILE A 36 -19.52 12.89 9.74
CA ILE A 36 -18.40 11.98 10.03
C ILE A 36 -17.76 12.42 11.35
N PRO A 37 -17.50 11.50 12.30
CA PRO A 37 -16.73 11.81 13.50
C PRO A 37 -15.33 12.33 13.15
N ALA A 38 -14.83 13.31 13.91
CA ALA A 38 -13.57 13.98 13.61
C ALA A 38 -12.35 13.02 13.62
N ASP A 39 -12.40 11.98 14.45
CA ASP A 39 -11.40 10.91 14.50
C ASP A 39 -11.41 10.05 13.23
N GLN A 40 -12.60 9.77 12.69
CA GLN A 40 -12.76 9.03 11.43
C GLN A 40 -12.29 9.86 10.24
N GLU A 41 -12.61 11.14 10.20
CA GLU A 41 -12.11 12.07 9.18
C GLU A 41 -10.59 12.14 9.21
N ALA A 42 -9.99 12.31 10.40
CA ALA A 42 -8.55 12.33 10.57
C ALA A 42 -7.89 11.00 10.15
N ALA A 43 -8.52 9.85 10.43
CA ALA A 43 -8.02 8.54 10.01
C ALA A 43 -8.03 8.39 8.48
N VAL A 44 -9.10 8.79 7.80
CA VAL A 44 -9.21 8.74 6.34
C VAL A 44 -8.19 9.69 5.69
N VAL A 45 -8.08 10.93 6.17
CA VAL A 45 -7.10 11.92 5.67
C VAL A 45 -5.68 11.45 5.90
N GLY A 46 -5.36 10.92 7.09
CA GLY A 46 -4.04 10.38 7.41
C GLY A 46 -3.66 9.21 6.52
N TRP A 47 -4.61 8.32 6.22
CA TRP A 47 -4.39 7.21 5.30
C TRP A 47 -4.16 7.66 3.86
N LEU A 48 -4.96 8.61 3.36
CA LEU A 48 -4.79 9.18 2.02
C LEU A 48 -3.39 9.81 1.87
N ALA A 49 -2.97 10.61 2.86
CA ALA A 49 -1.62 11.18 2.87
C ALA A 49 -0.53 10.10 2.87
N ALA A 50 -0.73 9.00 3.60
CA ALA A 50 0.22 7.90 3.66
C ALA A 50 0.41 7.18 2.31
N ILE A 51 -0.60 7.16 1.45
CA ILE A 51 -0.51 6.62 0.08
C ILE A 51 -0.07 7.68 -0.95
N GLY A 52 0.23 8.90 -0.50
CA GLY A 52 0.68 10.02 -1.33
C GLY A 52 -0.46 10.89 -1.87
N GLU A 53 -1.71 10.61 -1.49
CA GLU A 53 -2.84 11.44 -1.87
C GLU A 53 -2.95 12.65 -0.94
N THR A 54 -2.74 13.84 -1.51
CA THR A 54 -2.75 15.12 -0.79
C THR A 54 -3.53 16.19 -1.53
N ASP A 55 -4.08 15.86 -2.71
CA ASP A 55 -4.90 16.75 -3.50
C ASP A 55 -6.19 17.07 -2.73
N GLN A 56 -6.41 18.36 -2.51
CA GLN A 56 -7.54 18.85 -1.73
C GLN A 56 -8.89 18.52 -2.38
N ALA A 57 -8.97 18.50 -3.71
CA ALA A 57 -10.19 18.13 -4.41
C ALA A 57 -10.53 16.65 -4.18
N ILE A 58 -9.53 15.78 -4.22
CA ILE A 58 -9.70 14.34 -3.97
C ILE A 58 -10.07 14.09 -2.50
N LEU A 59 -9.40 14.77 -1.56
CA LEU A 59 -9.74 14.69 -0.13
C LEU A 59 -11.20 15.09 0.14
N VAL A 60 -11.65 16.21 -0.42
CA VAL A 60 -13.03 16.69 -0.26
C VAL A 60 -14.04 15.73 -0.87
N ASP A 61 -13.75 15.16 -2.04
CA ASP A 61 -14.62 14.22 -2.72
C ASP A 61 -14.77 12.91 -1.93
N VAL A 62 -13.66 12.35 -1.45
CA VAL A 62 -13.66 11.15 -0.61
C VAL A 62 -14.43 11.38 0.70
N LEU A 63 -14.20 12.50 1.39
CA LEU A 63 -14.91 12.82 2.63
C LEU A 63 -16.40 13.08 2.39
N THR A 64 -16.75 13.68 1.25
CA THR A 64 -18.15 13.87 0.84
C THR A 64 -18.80 12.52 0.59
N THR A 65 -18.15 11.65 -0.15
CA THR A 65 -18.61 10.27 -0.38
C THR A 65 -18.80 9.53 0.95
N CYS A 66 -17.86 9.61 1.89
CA CYS A 66 -17.97 9.00 3.22
C CYS A 66 -19.15 9.54 4.07
N ARG A 67 -19.58 10.78 3.84
CA ARG A 67 -20.75 11.36 4.53
C ARG A 67 -22.08 10.83 3.98
N HIS A 68 -22.11 10.42 2.71
CA HIS A 68 -23.33 9.98 2.02
C HIS A 68 -23.43 8.46 1.91
N ASP A 69 -22.32 7.74 1.94
CA ASP A 69 -22.25 6.29 1.76
C ASP A 69 -21.52 5.62 2.94
N GLU A 70 -22.27 4.86 3.74
CA GLU A 70 -21.74 4.12 4.88
C GLU A 70 -20.80 2.98 4.47
N GLY A 71 -21.01 2.36 3.31
CA GLY A 71 -20.14 1.34 2.75
C GLY A 71 -18.80 1.93 2.31
N ALA A 72 -18.83 3.08 1.64
CA ALA A 72 -17.61 3.84 1.33
C ALA A 72 -16.87 4.24 2.62
N ARG A 73 -17.58 4.77 3.62
CA ARG A 73 -17.00 5.11 4.93
C ARG A 73 -16.33 3.89 5.58
N ALA A 74 -17.00 2.73 5.61
CA ALA A 74 -16.45 1.50 6.16
C ALA A 74 -15.20 1.02 5.40
N TYR A 75 -15.20 1.14 4.07
CA TYR A 75 -14.05 0.82 3.23
C TYR A 75 -12.83 1.67 3.60
N TYR A 76 -12.96 3.00 3.58
CA TYR A 76 -11.83 3.90 3.87
C TYR A 76 -11.32 3.75 5.30
N LEU A 77 -12.20 3.55 6.27
CA LEU A 77 -11.80 3.27 7.65
C LEU A 77 -11.07 1.93 7.80
N GLY A 78 -11.51 0.88 7.08
CA GLY A 78 -10.81 -0.40 7.06
C GLY A 78 -9.40 -0.28 6.46
N ARG A 79 -9.24 0.53 5.40
CA ARG A 79 -7.93 0.81 4.81
C ARG A 79 -7.05 1.64 5.74
N ALA A 80 -7.61 2.64 6.40
CA ALA A 80 -6.91 3.47 7.38
C ALA A 80 -6.39 2.65 8.57
N ALA A 81 -7.22 1.73 9.08
CA ALA A 81 -6.83 0.84 10.17
C ALA A 81 -5.69 -0.12 9.77
N TYR A 82 -5.64 -0.59 8.52
CA TYR A 82 -4.59 -1.49 8.03
C TYR A 82 -3.20 -0.84 7.94
N VAL A 83 -3.14 0.47 7.62
CA VAL A 83 -1.86 1.20 7.56
C VAL A 83 -1.42 1.68 8.94
N ALA A 84 -2.36 1.95 9.86
CA ALA A 84 -2.04 2.32 11.24
C ALA A 84 -1.34 1.19 12.01
N THR A 85 -1.49 -0.07 11.57
CA THR A 85 -0.60 -1.15 12.02
C THR A 85 0.70 -1.08 11.22
N ASP A 86 1.67 -0.30 11.73
CA ASP A 86 3.07 -0.17 11.29
C ASP A 86 3.85 -1.52 11.32
N ASP A 87 3.14 -2.65 11.46
CA ASP A 87 3.66 -4.02 11.48
C ASP A 87 3.86 -4.62 10.07
N LEU A 88 3.54 -3.89 9.00
CA LEU A 88 3.69 -4.39 7.63
C LEU A 88 5.06 -4.08 7.00
N ASP A 89 5.75 -3.05 7.50
CA ASP A 89 7.11 -2.73 7.06
C ASP A 89 8.17 -3.33 8.00
N ASP A 90 8.48 -4.60 7.77
CA ASP A 90 9.54 -5.34 8.47
C ASP A 90 10.97 -4.92 8.07
N ARG A 91 11.13 -3.97 7.13
CA ARG A 91 12.45 -3.49 6.71
C ARG A 91 13.16 -2.81 7.87
N ARG A 92 14.43 -3.16 8.07
CA ARG A 92 15.29 -2.55 9.10
C ARG A 92 16.65 -2.23 8.49
N SER A 93 17.33 -1.23 9.06
CA SER A 93 18.69 -0.90 8.65
C SER A 93 19.70 -1.78 9.40
N CYS A 94 20.79 -2.20 8.74
CA CYS A 94 21.83 -3.00 9.40
C CYS A 94 22.41 -2.28 10.63
N ARG A 95 22.42 -0.95 10.64
CA ARG A 95 22.86 -0.13 11.79
C ARG A 95 22.02 -0.37 13.05
N LYS A 96 20.73 -0.69 12.91
CA LYS A 96 19.85 -1.07 14.02
C LYS A 96 19.95 -2.56 14.38
N CYS A 97 20.68 -3.37 13.61
CA CYS A 97 20.83 -4.80 13.87
C CYS A 97 21.86 -5.06 14.97
N ARG A 98 21.45 -5.76 16.04
CA ARG A 98 22.35 -6.19 17.13
C ARG A 98 23.49 -7.11 16.69
N LYS A 99 23.35 -7.75 15.52
CA LYS A 99 24.37 -8.63 14.93
C LYS A 99 25.44 -7.86 14.14
N LEU A 100 25.26 -6.56 13.88
CA LEU A 100 26.29 -5.71 13.28
C LEU A 100 27.27 -5.26 14.38
N ARG A 101 28.51 -5.74 14.35
CA ARG A 101 29.56 -5.37 15.32
C ARG A 101 30.73 -4.73 14.59
N ALA A 102 31.09 -3.51 14.98
CA ALA A 102 32.17 -2.73 14.36
C ALA A 102 32.06 -2.67 12.81
N GLY A 103 30.83 -2.56 12.29
CA GLY A 103 30.54 -2.51 10.85
C GLY A 103 30.56 -3.88 10.13
N VAL A 104 30.79 -4.98 10.86
CA VAL A 104 30.81 -6.35 10.31
C VAL A 104 29.57 -7.13 10.74
N CYS A 105 28.93 -7.80 9.79
CA CYS A 105 27.82 -8.71 10.09
C CYS A 105 28.36 -10.05 10.62
N ILE A 106 28.11 -10.37 11.89
CA ILE A 106 28.68 -11.57 12.53
C ILE A 106 27.99 -12.89 12.12
N VAL A 107 26.74 -12.80 11.64
CA VAL A 107 25.96 -13.95 11.20
C VAL A 107 26.19 -14.29 9.73
N ALA A 108 26.70 -13.34 8.94
CA ALA A 108 26.89 -13.49 7.51
C ALA A 108 28.01 -14.49 7.19
N LYS A 109 27.61 -15.63 6.61
CA LYS A 109 28.52 -16.70 6.15
C LYS A 109 27.90 -17.41 4.94
N PRO A 110 28.72 -17.99 4.04
CA PRO A 110 28.20 -18.76 2.92
C PRO A 110 27.29 -19.89 3.38
N GLY A 111 26.08 -19.98 2.82
CA GLY A 111 25.10 -21.03 3.16
C GLY A 111 24.37 -20.83 4.49
N SER A 112 24.50 -19.67 5.14
CA SER A 112 23.74 -19.32 6.34
C SER A 112 22.48 -18.50 6.02
N VAL A 113 21.67 -18.21 7.05
CA VAL A 113 20.49 -17.32 7.00
C VAL A 113 20.79 -15.98 6.34
N VAL A 114 21.99 -15.45 6.54
CA VAL A 114 22.50 -14.30 5.77
C VAL A 114 23.67 -14.77 4.93
N SER A 115 23.39 -15.20 3.70
CA SER A 115 24.43 -15.73 2.82
C SER A 115 25.27 -14.59 2.22
N ALA A 116 26.47 -14.39 2.77
CA ALA A 116 27.50 -13.51 2.23
C ALA A 116 28.90 -14.00 2.64
N THR A 117 29.95 -13.34 2.15
CA THR A 117 31.32 -13.65 2.55
C THR A 117 31.52 -13.44 4.05
N ARG A 118 32.35 -14.29 4.68
CA ARG A 118 32.70 -14.11 6.10
C ARG A 118 33.39 -12.75 6.26
N GLY A 119 32.93 -11.94 7.22
CA GLY A 119 33.43 -10.58 7.40
C GLY A 119 32.70 -9.53 6.55
N TYR A 120 31.56 -9.88 5.95
CA TYR A 120 30.73 -8.97 5.18
C TYR A 120 30.45 -7.66 5.92
N ARG A 121 30.67 -6.55 5.21
CA ARG A 121 30.39 -5.18 5.66
C ARG A 121 29.33 -4.58 4.72
N PRO A 122 28.14 -4.23 5.23
CA PRO A 122 27.13 -3.54 4.43
C PRO A 122 27.68 -2.20 3.92
N ALA A 123 27.56 -1.94 2.63
CA ALA A 123 28.01 -0.68 2.03
C ALA A 123 27.16 0.52 2.48
N ALA A 124 25.86 0.29 2.71
CA ALA A 124 24.89 1.29 3.16
C ALA A 124 24.16 0.78 4.42
N PRO A 125 24.78 0.82 5.61
CA PRO A 125 24.20 0.26 6.84
C PRO A 125 22.95 1.01 7.33
N GLU A 126 22.72 2.23 6.84
CA GLU A 126 21.53 3.06 7.07
C GLU A 126 20.34 2.70 6.17
N MET A 127 20.57 2.07 5.02
CA MET A 127 19.50 1.69 4.09
C MET A 127 18.60 0.62 4.72
N VAL A 128 17.28 0.88 4.70
CA VAL A 128 16.27 -0.07 5.16
C VAL A 128 16.12 -1.22 4.17
N GLN A 129 16.24 -2.44 4.67
CA GLN A 129 16.18 -3.65 3.83
C GLN A 129 15.47 -4.79 4.58
N ARG A 130 14.91 -5.73 3.83
CA ARG A 130 14.39 -6.99 4.38
C ARG A 130 15.58 -7.96 4.48
N CYS A 131 16.07 -8.20 5.70
CA CYS A 131 17.20 -9.10 5.95
C CYS A 131 16.82 -10.09 7.05
N GLU A 132 16.91 -11.40 6.75
CA GLU A 132 16.52 -12.45 7.68
C GLU A 132 17.36 -12.46 8.98
N GLY A 133 18.57 -11.90 8.93
CA GLY A 133 19.42 -11.71 10.12
C GLY A 133 18.88 -10.72 11.15
N HIS A 134 17.75 -10.05 10.88
CA HIS A 134 17.04 -9.23 11.84
C HIS A 134 16.15 -10.02 12.79
N ALA A 135 15.69 -11.22 12.41
CA ALA A 135 15.04 -12.14 13.33
C ALA A 135 16.07 -12.60 14.38
N ALA A 136 15.69 -12.54 15.66
CA ALA A 136 16.58 -12.58 16.82
C ALA A 136 17.51 -13.81 16.89
#